data_AF-A0A5N4EIG7-F1
#
_entry.id   AF-A0A5N4EIG7-F1
#
_cell.length_a   1.000
_cell.length_b   1.000
_cell.length_c   1.000
_cell.angle_alpha   90.00
_cell.angle_beta   90.00
_cell.angle_gamma   90.00
#
_symmetry.space_group_name_H-M   'P 1'
#
loop_
_entity.id
_entity.type
_entity.pdbx_description
1 polymer ?
#
loop_
_entity_poly.entity_id
_entity_poly.type
_entity_poly.pdbx_seq_one_letter_code
_entity_poly.pdbx_strand_id
1 'polypeptide(L)'
;MQYFKCDHQRSVYLYLSSLRENCTITAYPCDSYRDYRNGKCVSCGTPQTQSCPILGYYADNWKDYLREKDPPTTKAFFDTAEEKPFCIYHYFVDIITWNKNIRRGSITIKLRDKAGSTTESKINQ
;
A
#
# COMPACT_ATOMS: atom_id res chain seq x y z
N MET A 1 -11.43 29.11 14.01
CA MET A 1 -11.51 28.50 12.66
C MET A 1 -10.21 27.77 12.38
N GLN A 2 -10.15 26.46 12.66
CA GLN A 2 -9.03 25.62 12.29
C GLN A 2 -9.26 25.18 10.84
N TYR A 3 -8.65 25.89 9.90
CA TYR A 3 -8.63 25.47 8.50
C TYR A 3 -8.02 24.05 8.46
N PHE A 4 -8.70 23.09 7.83
CA PHE A 4 -8.29 21.69 7.72
C PHE A 4 -7.05 21.57 6.81
N LYS A 5 -5.91 22.10 7.26
CA LYS A 5 -4.65 22.15 6.53
C LYS A 5 -3.91 20.81 6.58
N CYS A 6 -4.20 19.96 7.57
CA CYS A 6 -3.46 18.72 7.82
C CYS A 6 -3.45 17.81 6.58
N ASP A 7 -4.62 17.54 5.99
CA ASP A 7 -4.72 16.64 4.84
C ASP A 7 -4.11 17.25 3.57
N HIS A 8 -4.33 18.55 3.33
CA HIS A 8 -3.74 19.20 2.16
C HIS A 8 -2.20 19.23 2.25
N GLN A 9 -1.67 19.56 3.43
CA GLN A 9 -0.22 19.55 3.70
C GLN A 9 0.39 18.15 3.68
N ARG A 10 -0.41 17.10 3.86
CA ARG A 10 0.05 15.70 3.85
C ARG A 10 0.80 15.37 2.57
N SER A 11 0.29 15.82 1.42
CA SER A 11 0.90 15.59 0.11
C SER A 11 2.34 16.14 0.04
N VAL A 12 2.56 17.35 0.55
CA VAL A 12 3.87 18.00 0.62
C VAL A 12 4.82 17.20 1.51
N TYR A 13 4.37 16.76 2.68
CA TYR A 13 5.21 15.97 3.58
C TYR A 13 5.57 14.60 3.02
N LEU A 14 4.64 13.94 2.32
CA LEU A 14 4.90 12.67 1.66
C LEU A 14 5.93 12.83 0.53
N TYR A 15 5.76 13.87 -0.31
CA TYR A 15 6.72 14.17 -1.37
C TYR A 15 8.12 14.48 -0.80
N LEU A 16 8.22 15.34 0.21
CA LEU A 16 9.50 15.65 0.84
C LEU A 16 10.15 14.43 1.52
N SER A 17 9.36 13.52 2.09
CA SER A 17 9.88 12.28 2.69
C SER A 17 10.46 11.35 1.63
N SER A 18 9.85 11.28 0.45
CA SER A 18 10.32 10.41 -0.66
C SER A 18 11.72 10.76 -1.17
N LEU A 19 12.20 12.00 -0.96
CA LEU A 19 13.53 12.46 -1.37
C LEU A 19 14.67 11.80 -0.57
N ARG A 20 14.39 11.31 0.64
CA ARG A 20 15.43 10.79 1.54
C ARG A 20 15.80 9.32 1.27
N GLU A 21 15.04 8.62 0.42
CA GLU A 21 15.21 7.21 0.05
C GLU A 21 15.32 6.20 1.22
N ASN A 22 15.07 6.64 2.45
CA ASN A 22 15.00 5.78 3.61
C ASN A 22 13.71 4.94 3.64
N CYS A 23 12.74 5.32 2.82
CA CYS A 23 11.38 4.79 2.80
C CYS A 23 10.78 4.85 1.40
N THR A 24 10.67 3.72 0.74
CA THR A 24 9.98 3.62 -0.55
C THR A 24 8.56 3.15 -0.33
N ILE A 25 7.60 4.06 -0.49
CA ILE A 25 6.17 3.74 -0.39
C ILE A 25 5.68 3.23 -1.74
N THR A 26 5.54 1.91 -1.84
CA THR A 26 5.00 1.23 -3.02
C THR A 26 3.49 1.42 -3.12
N ALA A 27 3.02 1.80 -4.30
CA ALA A 27 1.62 1.92 -4.65
C ALA A 27 1.17 0.77 -5.57
N TYR A 28 -0.05 0.29 -5.37
CA TYR A 28 -0.60 -0.84 -6.11
C TYR A 28 -1.73 -0.38 -7.04
N PRO A 29 -1.59 -0.58 -8.36
CA PRO A 29 -2.68 -0.36 -9.31
C PRO A 29 -3.94 -1.13 -8.90
N CYS A 30 -5.07 -0.44 -8.79
CA CYS A 30 -6.32 -1.06 -8.38
C CYS A 30 -7.52 -0.23 -8.86
N ASP A 31 -8.72 -0.84 -8.91
CA ASP A 31 -9.93 -0.15 -9.36
C ASP A 31 -10.46 0.84 -8.32
N SER A 32 -10.38 0.46 -7.05
CA SER A 32 -10.84 1.26 -5.90
C SER A 32 -9.98 1.03 -4.65
N TYR A 33 -9.97 2.03 -3.75
CA TYR A 33 -9.31 1.90 -2.45
C TYR A 33 -9.87 0.73 -1.64
N ARG A 34 -11.18 0.45 -1.76
CA ARG A 34 -11.82 -0.69 -1.09
C ARG A 34 -11.29 -2.02 -1.59
N ASP A 35 -11.10 -2.18 -2.91
CA ASP A 35 -10.55 -3.41 -3.48
C ASP A 35 -9.08 -3.60 -3.09
N TYR A 36 -8.32 -2.51 -3.02
CA TYR A 36 -6.96 -2.49 -2.48
C TYR A 36 -6.94 -2.97 -1.02
N ARG A 37 -7.78 -2.39 -0.15
CA ARG A 37 -7.89 -2.78 1.28
C ARG A 37 -8.41 -4.20 1.50
N ASN A 38 -9.16 -4.75 0.55
CA ASN A 38 -9.62 -6.13 0.55
C ASN A 38 -8.61 -7.11 -0.07
N GLY A 39 -7.39 -6.65 -0.40
CA GLY A 39 -6.33 -7.52 -0.91
C GLY A 39 -6.54 -8.04 -2.32
N LYS A 40 -7.39 -7.40 -3.14
CA LYS A 40 -7.64 -7.84 -4.53
C LYS A 40 -6.53 -7.44 -5.51
N CYS A 41 -5.66 -6.53 -5.09
CA CYS A 41 -4.63 -5.90 -5.91
C CYS A 41 -3.27 -6.09 -5.24
N VAL A 42 -2.65 -7.24 -5.48
CA VAL A 42 -1.38 -7.65 -4.84
C VAL A 42 -0.18 -7.57 -5.79
N SER A 43 -0.42 -7.22 -7.05
CA SER A 43 0.60 -7.13 -8.09
C SER A 43 0.58 -5.75 -8.77
N CYS A 44 1.68 -5.44 -9.44
CA CYS A 44 1.86 -4.16 -10.13
C CYS A 44 1.17 -4.12 -11.51
N GLY A 45 0.61 -5.25 -11.97
CA GLY A 45 0.05 -5.39 -13.32
C GLY A 45 1.09 -5.25 -14.45
N THR A 46 2.38 -5.22 -14.12
CA THR A 46 3.52 -5.14 -15.03
C THR A 46 4.12 -6.52 -15.28
N PRO A 47 4.85 -6.73 -16.39
CA PRO A 47 5.79 -7.84 -16.49
C PRO A 47 6.73 -7.87 -15.27
N GLN A 48 7.17 -9.05 -14.86
CA GLN A 48 8.00 -9.25 -13.65
C GLN A 48 9.28 -8.40 -13.62
N THR A 49 9.70 -7.88 -14.78
CA THR A 49 10.87 -7.01 -14.95
C THR A 49 10.67 -5.57 -14.48
N GLN A 50 9.44 -5.13 -14.21
CA GLN A 50 9.15 -3.73 -13.88
C GLN A 50 8.48 -3.60 -12.52
N SER A 51 9.04 -2.74 -11.67
CA SER A 51 8.56 -2.50 -10.32
C SER A 51 7.19 -1.79 -10.31
N CYS A 52 6.49 -1.90 -9.19
CA CYS A 52 5.30 -1.12 -8.90
C CYS A 52 5.62 0.39 -8.91
N PRO A 53 4.62 1.24 -9.21
CA PRO A 53 4.77 2.67 -9.02
C PRO A 53 5.07 2.99 -7.56
N ILE A 54 5.88 4.01 -7.33
CA ILE A 54 6.25 4.49 -5.99
C ILE A 54 5.73 5.90 -5.80
N LEU A 55 5.41 6.25 -4.56
CA LEU A 55 4.97 7.60 -4.22
C LEU A 55 6.15 8.59 -4.22
N GLY A 56 5.93 9.76 -4.83
CA GLY A 56 6.76 10.94 -4.62
C GLY A 56 7.74 11.21 -5.75
N TYR A 57 8.94 11.65 -5.40
CA TYR A 57 9.92 12.24 -6.32
C TYR A 57 10.27 11.30 -7.49
N TYR A 58 10.47 10.01 -7.20
CA TYR A 58 10.88 8.98 -8.16
C TYR A 58 9.71 8.27 -8.85
N ALA A 59 8.49 8.82 -8.78
CA ALA A 59 7.32 8.24 -9.45
C ALA A 59 7.46 8.23 -10.99
N ASP A 60 8.29 9.10 -11.53
CA ASP A 60 8.59 9.22 -12.97
C ASP A 60 9.36 8.03 -13.54
N ASN A 61 9.99 7.20 -12.70
CA ASN A 61 10.57 5.92 -13.10
C ASN A 61 9.53 4.96 -13.74
N TRP A 62 8.24 5.21 -13.51
CA TRP A 62 7.14 4.41 -14.07
C TRP A 62 6.50 5.02 -15.33
N LYS A 63 7.05 6.14 -15.84
CA LYS A 63 6.45 6.91 -16.95
C LYS A 63 6.31 6.12 -18.25
N ASP A 64 7.28 5.26 -18.59
CA ASP A 64 7.30 4.58 -19.87
C ASP A 64 6.20 3.49 -19.91
N TYR A 65 6.00 2.78 -18.81
CA TYR A 65 4.87 1.85 -18.66
C TYR A 65 3.51 2.56 -18.72
N LEU A 66 3.39 3.76 -18.13
CA LEU A 66 2.16 4.55 -18.22
C LEU A 66 1.84 4.98 -19.66
N ARG A 67 2.87 5.28 -20.47
CA ARG A 67 2.70 5.70 -21.88
C ARG A 67 2.21 4.58 -22.79
N GLU A 68 2.47 3.33 -22.43
CA GLU A 68 1.99 2.15 -23.17
C GLU A 68 0.50 1.87 -22.93
N LYS A 69 -0.11 2.48 -21.91
CA LYS A 69 -1.55 2.31 -21.60
C LYS A 69 -2.44 3.28 -22.38
N ASP A 70 -3.67 2.83 -22.64
CA ASP A 70 -4.74 3.65 -23.19
C ASP A 70 -5.98 3.62 -22.26
N PRO A 71 -6.37 4.74 -21.61
CA PRO A 71 -5.65 6.02 -21.58
C PRO A 71 -4.33 5.91 -20.77
N PRO A 72 -3.36 6.84 -20.95
CA PRO A 72 -2.04 6.81 -20.32
C PRO A 72 -2.09 7.23 -18.84
N THR A 73 -2.97 6.59 -18.08
CA THR A 73 -3.26 6.89 -16.68
C THR A 73 -3.42 5.60 -15.90
N THR A 74 -3.14 5.63 -14.61
CA THR A 74 -3.42 4.49 -13.72
C THR A 74 -3.74 5.01 -12.33
N LYS A 75 -4.80 4.46 -11.73
CA LYS A 75 -5.10 4.64 -10.31
C LYS A 75 -4.30 3.62 -9.52
N ALA A 76 -3.49 4.08 -8.59
CA ALA A 76 -2.75 3.24 -7.66
C ALA A 76 -3.00 3.70 -6.22
N PHE A 77 -3.06 2.75 -5.29
CA PHE A 77 -3.41 2.97 -3.90
C PHE A 77 -2.31 2.47 -2.98
N PHE A 78 -2.16 3.15 -1.85
CA PHE A 78 -1.22 2.84 -0.80
C PHE A 78 -1.75 3.44 0.50
N ASP A 79 -1.31 2.88 1.63
CA ASP A 79 -1.51 3.46 2.94
C ASP A 79 -0.17 4.07 3.44
N THR A 80 -0.24 4.88 4.50
CA THR A 80 0.95 5.51 5.10
C THR A 80 0.82 5.48 6.62
N ALA A 81 1.94 5.43 7.33
CA ALA A 81 1.93 5.62 8.78
C ALA A 81 1.63 7.09 9.11
N GLU A 82 1.18 7.34 10.34
CA GLU A 82 0.81 8.67 10.82
C GLU A 82 2.02 9.63 10.88
N GLU A 83 3.19 9.11 11.27
CA GLU A 83 4.40 9.88 11.52
C GLU A 83 5.52 9.63 10.50
N LYS A 84 6.42 10.61 10.33
CA LYS A 84 7.60 10.48 9.46
C LYS A 84 8.46 9.28 9.89
N PRO A 85 9.01 8.48 8.96
CA PRO A 85 9.04 8.68 7.50
C PRO A 85 7.78 8.21 6.74
N PHE A 86 6.67 7.96 7.44
CA PHE A 86 5.37 7.55 6.92
C PHE A 86 5.33 6.15 6.29
N CYS A 87 6.35 5.34 6.53
CA CYS A 87 6.45 4.00 5.98
C CYS A 87 5.41 3.06 6.53
N ILE A 88 4.92 2.20 5.65
CA ILE A 88 4.29 0.95 6.02
C ILE A 88 4.87 -0.16 5.14
N TYR A 89 4.85 -1.38 5.67
CA TYR A 89 5.22 -2.57 4.92
C TYR A 89 3.96 -3.40 4.70
N HIS A 90 3.66 -3.67 3.44
CA HIS A 90 2.50 -4.48 3.06
C HIS A 90 2.88 -5.96 3.12
N TYR A 91 2.08 -6.72 3.85
CA TYR A 91 2.15 -8.18 3.87
C TYR A 91 0.83 -8.71 3.32
N PHE A 92 0.92 -9.52 2.26
CA PHE A 92 -0.22 -10.28 1.76
C PHE A 92 -0.18 -11.67 2.37
N VAL A 93 -1.30 -12.10 2.94
CA VAL A 93 -1.41 -13.39 3.64
C VAL A 93 -2.57 -14.15 3.04
N ASP A 94 -2.26 -15.26 2.36
CA ASP A 94 -3.26 -16.22 1.89
C ASP A 94 -3.57 -17.21 3.02
N ILE A 95 -4.84 -17.26 3.42
CA ILE A 95 -5.31 -18.11 4.52
C ILE A 95 -6.08 -19.28 3.93
N ILE A 96 -5.53 -20.49 4.09
CA ILE A 96 -6.18 -21.73 3.66
C ILE A 96 -6.69 -22.46 4.90
N THR A 97 -8.01 -22.60 5.02
CA THR A 97 -8.64 -23.34 6.12
C THR A 97 -8.85 -24.80 5.74
N TRP A 98 -8.46 -25.74 6.60
CA TRP A 98 -8.72 -27.16 6.38
C TRP A 98 -10.18 -27.57 6.68
N ASN A 99 -10.83 -26.87 7.61
CA ASN A 99 -12.21 -27.14 8.00
C ASN A 99 -13.20 -26.48 7.02
N LYS A 100 -14.16 -27.24 6.50
CA LYS A 100 -15.20 -26.75 5.58
C LYS A 100 -16.46 -26.23 6.27
N ASN A 101 -16.57 -26.41 7.59
CA ASN A 101 -17.73 -25.94 8.34
C ASN A 101 -17.69 -24.43 8.50
N ILE A 102 -18.79 -23.76 8.16
CA ILE A 102 -18.93 -22.32 8.28
C ILE A 102 -18.92 -21.93 9.76
N ARG A 103 -18.06 -20.97 10.12
CA ARG A 103 -17.97 -20.36 11.45
C ARG A 103 -17.98 -18.85 11.31
N ARG A 104 -18.58 -18.14 12.27
CA ARG A 104 -18.52 -16.68 12.37
C ARG A 104 -17.46 -16.29 13.39
N GLY A 105 -16.63 -15.32 13.05
CA GLY A 105 -15.56 -14.86 13.93
C GLY A 105 -14.64 -13.89 13.20
N SER A 106 -13.52 -13.58 13.84
CA SER A 106 -12.48 -12.72 13.28
C SER A 106 -11.17 -13.47 13.21
N ILE A 107 -10.38 -13.20 12.17
CA ILE A 107 -9.02 -13.70 12.05
C ILE A 107 -8.08 -12.60 12.51
N THR A 108 -7.16 -12.92 13.42
CA THR A 108 -6.12 -11.99 13.87
C THR A 108 -4.77 -12.51 13.45
N ILE A 109 -4.01 -11.68 12.75
CA ILE A 109 -2.67 -11.98 12.25
C ILE A 109 -1.68 -11.18 13.09
N LYS A 110 -0.70 -11.86 13.68
CA LYS A 110 0.42 -11.24 14.41
C LYS A 110 1.71 -11.52 13.68
N LEU A 111 2.41 -10.47 13.26
CA LEU A 111 3.74 -10.56 12.70
C LEU A 111 4.74 -10.15 13.78
N ARG A 112 5.71 -11.02 14.05
CA ARG A 112 6.82 -10.75 14.97
C ARG A 112 8.12 -10.70 14.19
N ASP A 113 8.87 -9.62 14.35
CA ASP A 113 10.18 -9.49 13.72
C ASP A 113 11.29 -10.19 14.53
N LYS A 114 12.52 -10.19 14.01
CA LYS A 114 13.69 -10.80 14.68
C LYS A 114 14.09 -10.08 15.97
N ALA A 115 13.71 -8.82 16.13
CA ALA A 115 13.97 -8.02 17.34
C ALA A 115 12.89 -8.23 18.42
N GLY A 116 11.82 -8.98 18.11
CA GLY A 116 10.71 -9.27 19.02
C GLY A 116 9.55 -8.27 18.94
N SER A 117 9.66 -7.23 18.10
CA SER A 117 8.55 -6.30 17.86
C SER A 117 7.38 -7.04 17.21
N THR A 118 6.16 -6.75 17.63
CA THR A 118 4.95 -7.42 17.14
C THR A 118 3.97 -6.40 16.59
N THR A 119 3.49 -6.63 15.36
CA THR A 119 2.38 -5.88 14.74
C THR A 119 1.17 -6.82 14.60
N GLU A 120 -0.02 -6.31 14.92
CA GLU A 120 -1.28 -7.05 14.85
C GLU A 120 -2.20 -6.44 13.78
N SER A 121 -2.85 -7.30 12.99
CA SER A 121 -3.93 -6.92 12.09
C SER A 121 -5.12 -7.85 12.29
N LYS A 122 -6.32 -7.28 12.33
CA LYS A 122 -7.57 -8.02 12.54
C LYS A 122 -8.47 -7.91 11.31
N ILE A 123 -8.90 -9.06 10.80
CA ILE A 123 -9.83 -9.19 9.70
C ILE A 123 -11.17 -9.63 10.27
N ASN A 124 -12.20 -8.81 10.06
CA ASN A 124 -13.58 -9.15 10.38
C ASN A 124 -14.21 -9.77 9.13
N GLN A 125 -14.64 -11.03 9.21
CA GLN A 125 -15.38 -11.74 8.15
C GLN A 125 -16.88 -11.74 8.44
#